data_AF-A0A947B0T3-F1
#
_entry.id   AF-A0A947B0T3-F1
#
_cell.length_a   1.000
_cell.length_b   1.000
_cell.length_c   1.000
_cell.angle_alpha   90.00
_cell.angle_beta   90.00
_cell.angle_gamma   90.00
#
_symmetry.space_group_name_H-M   'P 1'
#
loop_
_entity.id
_entity.type
_entity.pdbx_description
1 polymer ?
#
loop_
_entity_poly.entity_id
_entity_poly.type
_entity_poly.pdbx_seq_one_letter_code
_entity_poly.pdbx_strand_id
1 'polypeptide(L)' 'MFFDPVCGLEVSTGDPRTLVGIHKGQSYYFCAECCLKVFEKKPDKYLKPKGHVSRFLERLTKANEKAFGRSGPPCH' A
#
# COMPACT_ATOMS: atom_id res chain seq x y z
N MET A 1 -11.86 9.06 -7.01
CA MET A 1 -12.29 7.67 -6.74
C MET A 1 -11.27 7.07 -5.80
N PHE A 2 -11.68 6.60 -4.63
CA PHE A 2 -10.78 6.04 -3.61
C PHE A 2 -11.21 4.61 -3.30
N PHE A 3 -10.31 3.78 -2.81
CA PHE A 3 -10.60 2.39 -2.45
C PHE A 3 -10.33 2.17 -0.97
N ASP A 4 -11.29 1.53 -0.29
CA ASP A 4 -11.14 1.12 1.09
C ASP A 4 -10.04 0.04 1.18
N PRO A 5 -8.96 0.26 1.95
CA PRO A 5 -7.83 -0.68 2.01
C PRO A 5 -8.15 -1.99 2.77
N VAL A 6 -9.28 -2.05 3.49
CA VAL A 6 -9.72 -3.23 4.24
C VAL A 6 -10.60 -4.13 3.37
N CYS A 7 -11.61 -3.57 2.70
CA CYS A 7 -12.59 -4.34 1.93
C CYS A 7 -12.42 -4.24 0.41
N GLY A 8 -11.64 -3.27 -0.09
CA GLY A 8 -11.46 -3.01 -1.52
C GLY A 8 -12.66 -2.34 -2.19
N LEU A 9 -13.66 -1.90 -1.41
CA LEU A 9 -14.82 -1.21 -1.94
C LEU A 9 -14.43 0.19 -2.43
N GLU A 10 -15.00 0.57 -3.57
CA GLU A 10 -14.86 1.91 -4.09
C GLU A 10 -15.67 2.91 -3.26
N VAL A 11 -15.04 4.01 -2.87
CA VAL A 11 -15.65 5.07 -2.07
C VAL A 11 -15.46 6.42 -2.75
N SER A 12 -16.51 7.25 -2.65
CA SER A 12 -16.55 8.60 -3.20
C SER A 12 -16.45 9.63 -2.09
N THR A 13 -15.57 10.63 -2.26
CA THR A 13 -15.36 11.71 -1.27
C THR A 13 -16.54 12.66 -1.14
N GLY A 14 -17.50 12.61 -2.06
CA GLY A 14 -18.75 13.37 -1.97
C GLY A 14 -19.83 12.67 -1.13
N ASP A 15 -19.63 11.41 -0.74
CA ASP A 15 -20.61 10.68 0.07
C ASP A 15 -20.41 10.98 1.57
N PRO A 16 -21.46 11.38 2.30
CA PRO A 16 -21.36 11.72 3.71
C PRO A 16 -21.08 10.51 4.62
N ARG A 17 -21.20 9.27 4.11
CA ARG A 17 -20.88 8.05 4.85
C ARG A 17 -19.41 7.66 4.73
N THR A 18 -18.67 8.30 3.82
CA THR A 18 -17.24 8.07 3.67
C THR A 18 -16.50 8.61 4.89
N LEU A 19 -15.75 7.73 5.55
CA LEU A 19 -14.90 8.09 6.68
C LEU A 19 -13.46 8.27 6.22
N VAL A 20 -12.73 9.14 6.93
CA VAL A 20 -11.32 9.41 6.65
C VAL A 20 -10.48 9.06 7.88
N GLY A 21 -9.42 8.28 7.67
CA GLY A 21 -8.43 7.98 8.70
C GLY A 21 -7.04 8.37 8.23
N ILE A 22 -6.22 8.94 9.12
CA ILE A 22 -4.86 9.37 8.80
C ILE A 22 -3.87 8.35 9.37
N HIS A 23 -3.01 7.80 8.53
CA HIS A 23 -1.92 6.92 8.97
C HIS A 23 -0.62 7.28 8.26
N LYS A 24 0.46 7.48 9.03
CA LYS A 24 1.78 7.90 8.51
C LYS A 24 1.73 9.16 7.61
N GLY A 25 0.83 10.09 7.93
CA GLY A 25 0.66 11.33 7.15
C GLY A 25 -0.10 11.16 5.83
N GLN A 26 -0.68 9.97 5.57
CA GLN A 26 -1.55 9.72 4.41
C GLN A 26 -3.00 9.55 4.85
N SER A 27 -3.92 10.15 4.11
CA SER A 27 -5.36 10.01 4.31
C SER A 27 -5.89 8.78 3.56
N TYR A 28 -6.55 7.90 4.28
CA TYR A 28 -7.25 6.72 3.76
C TYR A 28 -8.75 6.89 3.93
N TYR A 29 -9.51 6.37 2.97
CA TYR A 29 -10.96 6.49 2.93
C TYR A 29 -11.60 5.14 3.19
N PHE A 30 -12.69 5.14 3.98
CA PHE A 30 -13.35 3.92 4.42
C PHE A 30 -14.85 3.98 4.17
N CYS A 31 -15.43 2.85 3.80
CA CYS A 31 -16.86 2.75 3.50
C CYS A 31 -17.74 2.71 4.76
N ALA A 32 -17.16 2.33 5.91
CA ALA A 32 -17.88 2.18 7.17
C ALA A 32 -16.93 2.28 8.38
N GLU A 33 -17.50 2.59 9.55
CA GLU A 33 -16.74 2.68 10.82
C GLU A 33 -16.05 1.37 11.20
N CYS A 34 -16.65 0.23 10.81
CA CYS A 34 -16.06 -1.07 11.04
C CYS A 34 -14.72 -1.22 10.30
N CYS A 35 -14.65 -0.79 9.04
CA CYS A 35 -13.42 -0.82 8.24
C CYS A 35 -12.35 0.09 8.84
N LEU A 36 -12.72 1.30 9.25
CA LEU A 36 -11.82 2.22 9.95
C LEU A 36 -11.25 1.59 11.22
N LYS A 37 -12.09 1.05 12.11
CA LYS A 37 -11.65 0.41 13.36
C LYS A 37 -10.73 -0.80 13.12
N VAL A 38 -11.03 -1.60 12.10
CA VAL A 38 -10.19 -2.76 11.73
C VAL A 38 -8.84 -2.30 11.18
N PHE A 39 -8.84 -1.22 10.39
CA PHE A 39 -7.63 -0.60 9.88
C PHE A 39 -6.78 -0.03 11.01
N GLU A 40 -7.35 0.73 11.94
CA GLU A 40 -6.62 1.33 13.08
C GLU A 40 -5.96 0.26 13.97
N LYS A 41 -6.61 -0.90 14.15
CA LYS A 41 -6.03 -2.01 14.92
C LYS A 41 -4.79 -2.61 14.25
N LYS A 42 -4.78 -2.72 12.92
CA LYS A 42 -3.71 -3.40 12.16
C LYS A 42 -3.46 -2.75 10.79
N PRO A 43 -3.00 -1.48 10.72
CA PRO A 43 -2.90 -0.75 9.46
C PRO A 43 -1.83 -1.35 8.55
N ASP A 44 -0.70 -1.77 9.14
CA ASP A 44 0.43 -2.39 8.42
C ASP A 44 0.04 -3.67 7.65
N LYS A 45 -1.02 -4.35 8.07
CA LYS A 45 -1.52 -5.56 7.38
C LYS A 45 -2.19 -5.21 6.05
N TYR A 46 -2.88 -4.07 5.99
CA TYR A 46 -3.66 -3.62 4.83
C TYR A 46 -2.84 -2.73 3.89
N LEU A 47 -1.79 -2.09 4.40
CA LEU A 47 -0.90 -1.22 3.63
C LEU A 47 0.26 -1.95 2.93
N LYS A 48 0.49 -3.23 3.25
CA LYS A 48 1.53 -4.01 2.58
C LYS A 48 1.05 -4.43 1.18
N PRO A 49 1.72 -3.98 0.09
CA PRO A 49 1.40 -4.45 -1.24
C PRO A 49 1.78 -5.93 -1.35
N LYS A 50 0.80 -6.82 -1.21
CA LYS A 50 0.96 -8.25 -1.50
C LYS A 50 0.80 -8.46 -3.00
N GLY A 51 1.83 -8.10 -3.76
CA GLY A 51 1.85 -8.28 -5.21
C GLY A 51 3.00 -9.16 -5.66
N HIS A 52 2.76 -9.98 -6.69
CA HIS A 52 3.83 -10.69 -7.42
C HIS A 52 4.95 -9.73 -7.86
N VAL A 53 4.59 -8.49 -8.19
CA VAL A 53 5.52 -7.40 -8.53
C VAL A 53 6.47 -7.09 -7.38
N SER A 54 6.01 -6.96 -6.14
CA SER A 54 6.89 -6.63 -5.00
C SER A 54 7.93 -7.74 -4.75
N ARG A 55 7.52 -9.02 -4.82
CA ARG A 55 8.44 -10.16 -4.74
C ARG A 55 9.40 -10.22 -5.93
N PHE A 56 8.93 -9.87 -7.12
CA PHE A 56 9.75 -9.82 -8.32
C PHE A 56 10.82 -8.72 -8.22
N LEU A 57 10.44 -7.52 -7.79
CA LEU A 57 11.38 -6.41 -7.56
C LEU A 57 12.43 -6.76 -6.50
N GLU A 58 12.03 -7.39 -5.39
CA GLU A 58 12.99 -7.85 -4.38
C GLU A 58 14.01 -8.86 -4.95
N ARG A 59 13.55 -9.79 -5.80
CA ARG A 59 14.44 -10.73 -6.50
C ARG A 59 15.39 -10.02 -7.46
N LEU A 60 14.91 -9.03 -8.20
CA LEU A 60 15.75 -8.23 -9.10
C LEU A 60 16.80 -7.43 -8.34
N THR A 61 16.42 -6.76 -7.25
CA THR A 61 17.37 -6.02 -6.40
C THR A 61 18.49 -6.94 -5.92
N LYS A 62 18.13 -8.13 -5.41
CA LYS A 62 19.10 -9.12 -4.93
C LYS A 62 20.01 -9.66 -6.04
N ALA A 63 19.47 -9.88 -7.23
CA ALA A 63 20.24 -10.33 -8.39
C ALA A 63 21.22 -9.24 -8.88
N ASN A 64 20.75 -7.98 -8.92
CA ASN A 64 21.57 -6.84 -9.32
C ASN A 64 22.70 -6.57 -8.33
N GLU A 65 22.45 -6.61 -7.01
CA GLU A 65 23.49 -6.49 -5.99
C GLU A 65 24.55 -7.60 -6.09
N LYS A 66 24.12 -8.84 -6.37
CA LYS A 66 25.04 -9.97 -6.57
C LYS A 66 25.90 -9.80 -7.82
N ALA A 67 25.34 -9.28 -8.90
CA ALA A 67 26.01 -9.15 -10.20
C ALA A 67 26.88 -7.89 -10.29
N PHE A 68 26.48 -6.78 -9.67
CA PHE A 68 27.08 -5.46 -9.88
C PHE A 68 27.46 -4.72 -8.58
N GLY A 69 27.19 -5.30 -7.40
CA GLY A 69 27.39 -4.63 -6.12
C GLY A 69 26.45 -3.43 -5.91
N ARG A 70 26.82 -2.52 -4.98
CA ARG A 70 26.04 -1.30 -4.70
C ARG A 70 26.08 -0.25 -5.81
N SER A 71 27.04 -0.37 -6.72
CA SER A 71 27.29 0.59 -7.81
C SER A 71 26.33 0.43 -9.00
N GLY A 72 25.58 -0.67 -9.07
CA GLY A 72 24.70 -0.95 -10.21
C GLY A 72 25.47 -1.24 -11.51
N PRO A 73 24.76 -1.61 -12.59
CA PRO A 73 25.40 -1.92 -13.87
C PRO A 73 26.01 -0.67 -14.51
N PRO A 74 27.18 -0.78 -15.15
CA PRO A 74 27.78 0.34 -15.88
C PRO A 74 26.91 0.70 -17.09
N CYS A 75 26.57 1.97 -17.23
CA CYS A 75 26.03 2.51 -18.48
C CYS A 75 27.18 2.64 -19.49
N HIS A 76 26.91 2.33 -20.76
CA HIS A 76 27.86 2.49 -21.87
C HIS A 76 27.94 3.95 -22.31
#